data_AF-A0A7L4EGZ4-F1
#
_entry.id   AF-A0A7L4EGZ4-F1
#
_cell.length_a   1.000
_cell.length_b   1.000
_cell.length_c   1.000
_cell.angle_alpha   90.00
_cell.angle_beta   90.00
_cell.angle_gamma   90.00
#
_symmetry.space_group_name_H-M   'P 1'
#
loop_
_entity.id
_entity.type
_entity.pdbx_description
1 polymer ?
#
loop_
_entity_poly.entity_id
_entity_poly.type
_entity_poly.pdbx_seq_one_letter_code
_entity_poly.pdbx_strand_id
1 'polypeptide(L)'
;LTGSGFRSAPQNPSACPRNPPGTPPLAPVLQLLRSQIQEKDALIRHLENDWERSRAQREREERLLVTAWYNMGLALQQQEGGTASRTASGAQSFLAQQRLVTIARRARTPHGRAPSS
;
A
#
# COMPACT_ATOMS: atom_id res chain seq x y z
N LEU A 1 67.69 83.69 -4.90
CA LEU A 1 67.49 82.38 -4.24
C LEU A 1 66.01 82.24 -3.92
N THR A 2 65.37 81.24 -4.55
CA THR A 2 64.22 80.41 -4.09
C THR A 2 62.89 81.09 -3.72
N GLY A 3 61.71 80.65 -4.19
CA GLY A 3 61.41 79.38 -4.85
C GLY A 3 60.04 79.33 -5.52
N SER A 4 59.98 78.41 -6.47
CA SER A 4 58.81 77.88 -7.18
C SER A 4 57.87 77.12 -6.23
N GLY A 5 56.56 77.20 -6.47
CA GLY A 5 55.55 76.49 -5.68
C GLY A 5 54.22 76.37 -6.43
N PHE A 6 54.19 75.39 -7.33
CA PHE A 6 53.12 74.87 -8.17
C PHE A 6 51.65 74.98 -7.67
N ARG A 7 50.76 75.34 -8.61
CA ARG A 7 49.31 75.10 -8.58
C ARG A 7 49.01 73.64 -8.24
N SER A 8 48.04 73.41 -7.36
CA SER A 8 47.34 72.13 -7.26
C SER A 8 45.83 72.34 -7.42
N ALA A 9 45.29 71.76 -8.50
CA ALA A 9 43.85 71.54 -8.72
C ALA A 9 43.44 70.19 -8.09
N PRO A 10 42.13 69.91 -7.89
CA PRO A 10 41.66 68.97 -6.87
C PRO A 10 41.77 67.53 -7.35
N GLN A 11 42.26 66.65 -6.47
CA GLN A 11 42.29 65.21 -6.71
C GLN A 11 41.09 64.59 -6.00
N ASN A 12 40.10 64.17 -6.78
CA ASN A 12 38.99 63.34 -6.35
C ASN A 12 39.39 61.87 -6.52
N PRO A 13 39.42 61.04 -5.46
CA PRO A 13 39.46 59.60 -5.63
C PRO A 13 38.15 58.99 -5.12
N SER A 14 37.09 59.07 -5.94
CA SER A 14 36.05 58.04 -5.92
C SER A 14 36.66 56.76 -6.51
N ALA A 15 37.49 56.08 -5.73
CA ALA A 15 38.01 54.76 -6.05
C ALA A 15 36.93 53.73 -5.69
N CYS A 16 36.11 53.35 -6.65
CA CYS A 16 35.33 52.13 -6.56
C CYS A 16 36.30 50.96 -6.29
N PRO A 17 36.03 50.04 -5.35
CA PRO A 17 36.90 48.89 -5.13
C PRO A 17 36.81 47.99 -6.37
N ARG A 18 37.88 48.01 -7.16
CA ARG A 18 38.07 47.13 -8.32
C ARG A 18 38.30 45.72 -7.79
N ASN A 19 37.26 44.89 -7.82
CA ASN A 19 37.38 43.45 -7.56
C ASN A 19 38.48 42.83 -8.46
N PRO A 20 39.27 41.86 -7.96
CA PRO A 20 40.34 41.25 -8.73
C PRO A 20 39.77 40.49 -9.95
N PRO A 21 40.43 40.57 -11.12
CA PRO A 21 39.99 39.88 -12.32
C PRO A 21 40.31 38.38 -12.17
N GLY A 22 39.29 37.57 -11.96
CA GLY A 22 39.44 36.10 -11.90
C GLY A 22 38.51 35.38 -10.95
N THR A 23 37.79 36.08 -10.06
CA THR A 23 36.74 35.43 -9.28
C THR A 23 35.47 35.32 -10.13
N PRO A 24 34.97 34.11 -10.47
CA PRO A 24 33.65 33.98 -11.06
C PRO A 24 32.63 34.66 -10.14
N PRO A 25 31.55 35.25 -10.68
CA PRO A 25 30.56 35.90 -9.83
C PRO A 25 30.03 34.86 -8.84
N LEU A 26 30.34 35.07 -7.56
CA LEU A 26 30.02 34.10 -6.49
C LEU A 26 28.50 33.95 -6.32
N ALA A 27 27.74 34.99 -6.68
CA ALA A 27 26.28 35.03 -6.58
C ALA A 27 25.57 33.94 -7.41
N PRO A 28 25.82 33.74 -8.71
CA PRO A 28 25.29 32.62 -9.50
C PRO A 28 25.57 31.25 -8.90
N VAL A 29 26.79 31.01 -8.40
CA VAL A 29 27.16 29.72 -7.80
C VAL A 29 26.39 29.49 -6.50
N LEU A 30 26.23 30.53 -5.68
CA LEU A 30 25.42 30.44 -4.45
C LEU A 30 23.94 30.21 -4.74
N GLN A 31 23.38 30.83 -5.79
CA GLN A 31 22.00 30.58 -6.23
C GLN A 31 21.82 29.14 -6.71
N LEU A 32 22.76 28.63 -7.50
CA LEU A 32 22.74 27.23 -7.95
C LEU A 32 22.79 26.27 -6.77
N LEU A 33 23.67 26.52 -5.79
CA LEU A 33 23.81 25.68 -4.61
C LEU A 33 22.53 25.68 -3.76
N ARG A 34 21.88 26.84 -3.62
CA ARG A 34 20.56 26.94 -2.96
C ARG A 34 19.49 26.13 -3.69
N SER A 35 19.44 26.20 -5.02
CA SER A 35 18.53 25.38 -5.83
C SER A 35 18.78 23.90 -5.58
N GLN A 36 20.04 23.46 -5.62
CA GLN A 36 20.39 22.06 -5.39
C GLN A 36 19.98 21.58 -4.00
N ILE A 37 20.20 22.39 -2.96
CA ILE A 37 19.76 22.04 -1.59
C ILE A 37 18.24 21.90 -1.56
N GLN A 38 17.49 22.84 -2.10
CA GLN A 38 16.03 22.80 -2.14
C GLN A 38 15.50 21.56 -2.90
N GLU A 39 16.11 21.22 -4.03
CA GLU A 39 15.78 20.03 -4.81
C GLU A 39 16.07 18.74 -4.03
N LYS A 40 17.22 18.66 -3.35
CA LYS A 40 17.56 17.52 -2.50
C LYS A 40 16.60 17.40 -1.31
N ASP A 41 16.25 18.50 -0.66
CA ASP A 41 15.27 18.51 0.44
C ASP A 41 13.87 18.08 -0.02
N ALA A 42 13.47 18.47 -1.24
CA ALA A 42 12.24 17.99 -1.85
C ALA A 42 12.28 16.48 -2.12
N LEU A 43 13.41 15.99 -2.65
CA LEU A 43 13.60 14.56 -2.91
C LEU A 43 13.61 13.74 -1.62
N ILE A 44 14.29 14.21 -0.57
CA ILE A 44 14.32 13.55 0.74
C ILE A 44 12.89 13.39 1.26
N ARG A 45 12.12 14.47 1.31
CA ARG A 45 10.72 14.43 1.75
C ARG A 45 9.86 13.48 0.92
N HIS A 46 10.07 13.44 -0.40
CA HIS A 46 9.34 12.51 -1.26
C HIS A 46 9.65 11.06 -0.91
N LEU A 47 10.93 10.73 -0.76
CA LEU A 47 11.38 9.37 -0.41
C LEU A 47 10.92 8.94 0.98
N GLU A 48 10.93 9.85 1.95
CA GLU A 48 10.39 9.59 3.30
C GLU A 48 8.89 9.26 3.25
N ASN A 49 8.12 10.06 2.51
CA ASN A 49 6.68 9.81 2.32
C ASN A 49 6.41 8.47 1.62
N ASP A 50 7.16 8.15 0.58
CA ASP A 50 7.02 6.87 -0.15
C ASP A 50 7.37 5.67 0.73
N TRP A 51 8.41 5.81 1.55
CA TRP A 51 8.81 4.77 2.50
C TRP A 51 7.71 4.55 3.54
N GLU A 52 7.16 5.62 4.10
CA GLU A 52 6.08 5.54 5.09
C GLU A 52 4.81 4.93 4.50
N ARG A 53 4.44 5.30 3.26
CA ARG A 53 3.34 4.68 2.51
C ARG A 53 3.57 3.19 2.28
N SER A 54 4.77 2.82 1.83
CA SER A 54 5.14 1.42 1.56
C SER A 54 5.11 0.58 2.83
N ARG A 55 5.53 1.16 3.96
CA ARG A 55 5.45 0.52 5.27
C ARG A 55 4.00 0.31 5.70
N ALA A 56 3.16 1.35 5.63
CA ALA A 56 1.75 1.26 5.99
C ALA A 56 0.98 0.24 5.12
N GLN A 57 1.31 0.16 3.83
CA GLN A 57 0.75 -0.85 2.94
C GLN A 57 1.13 -2.26 3.38
N ARG A 58 2.40 -2.51 3.69
CA ARG A 58 2.88 -3.82 4.14
C ARG A 58 2.19 -4.26 5.43
N GLU A 59 2.09 -3.37 6.41
CA GLU A 59 1.38 -3.65 7.67
C GLU A 59 -0.10 -3.98 7.43
N ARG A 60 -0.75 -3.30 6.46
CA ARG A 60 -2.12 -3.61 6.07
C ARG A 60 -2.23 -4.98 5.41
N GLU A 61 -1.32 -5.32 4.52
CA GLU A 61 -1.26 -6.63 3.86
C GLU A 61 -1.05 -7.76 4.86
N GLU A 62 -0.15 -7.59 5.83
CA GLU A 62 0.09 -8.56 6.91
C GLU A 62 -1.19 -8.82 7.73
N ARG A 63 -1.93 -7.77 8.08
CA ARG A 63 -3.22 -7.93 8.79
C ARG A 63 -4.24 -8.70 7.96
N LEU A 64 -4.30 -8.44 6.65
CA LEU A 64 -5.19 -9.16 5.75
C LEU A 64 -4.78 -10.63 5.59
N LEU A 65 -3.48 -10.93 5.50
CA LEU A 65 -2.97 -12.29 5.42
C LEU A 65 -3.29 -13.08 6.69
N VAL A 66 -3.05 -12.50 7.87
CA VAL A 66 -3.39 -13.14 9.16
C VAL A 66 -4.89 -13.44 9.24
N THR A 67 -5.72 -12.46 8.85
CA THR A 67 -7.18 -12.60 8.89
C THR A 67 -7.66 -13.66 7.88
N ALA A 68 -7.16 -13.62 6.65
CA ALA A 68 -7.49 -14.60 5.62
C ALA A 68 -7.09 -16.01 6.04
N TRP A 69 -5.90 -16.17 6.63
CA TRP A 69 -5.44 -17.46 7.12
C TRP A 69 -6.31 -18.02 8.24
N TYR A 70 -6.66 -17.20 9.23
CA TYR A 70 -7.59 -17.60 10.29
C TYR A 70 -8.97 -17.97 9.72
N ASN A 71 -9.51 -17.15 8.82
CA ASN A 71 -10.80 -17.40 8.18
C ASN A 71 -10.79 -18.69 7.35
N MET A 72 -9.69 -18.97 6.63
CA MET A 72 -9.50 -20.22 5.89
C MET A 72 -9.43 -21.42 6.83
N GLY A 73 -8.68 -21.32 7.94
CA GLY A 73 -8.62 -22.36 8.97
C GLY A 73 -10.00 -22.68 9.56
N LEU A 74 -10.78 -21.65 9.88
CA LEU A 74 -12.16 -21.82 10.35
C LEU A 74 -13.07 -22.43 9.26
N ALA A 75 -12.92 -22.01 8.00
CA ALA A 75 -13.68 -22.58 6.89
C ALA A 75 -13.39 -24.07 6.69
N LEU A 76 -12.12 -24.48 6.80
CA LEU A 76 -11.72 -25.89 6.75
C LEU A 76 -12.29 -26.68 7.93
N GLN A 77 -12.19 -26.16 9.16
CA GLN A 77 -12.77 -26.81 10.34
C GLN A 77 -14.30 -26.91 10.23
N GLN A 78 -14.97 -25.91 9.68
CA GLN A 78 -16.40 -25.97 9.40
C GLN A 78 -16.74 -26.90 8.24
N GLN A 79 -15.82 -27.16 7.32
CA GLN A 79 -16.02 -28.17 6.28
C GLN A 79 -15.80 -29.59 6.80
N GLU A 80 -14.86 -29.80 7.72
CA GLU A 80 -14.63 -31.08 8.39
C GLU A 80 -15.69 -31.38 9.46
N GLY A 81 -16.01 -30.41 10.32
CA GLY A 81 -17.10 -30.50 11.30
C GLY A 81 -18.49 -30.37 10.68
N GLY A 82 -18.62 -29.67 9.55
CA GLY A 82 -19.86 -29.52 8.80
C GLY A 82 -20.11 -30.62 7.78
N THR A 83 -19.14 -31.47 7.42
CA THR A 83 -19.47 -32.73 6.75
C THR A 83 -20.02 -33.76 7.74
N ALA A 84 -19.66 -33.68 9.02
CA ALA A 84 -20.33 -34.40 10.11
C ALA A 84 -21.68 -33.77 10.51
N SER A 85 -21.82 -32.44 10.49
CA SER A 85 -23.05 -31.75 10.91
C SER A 85 -24.06 -31.50 9.77
N ARG A 86 -23.65 -31.35 8.51
CA ARG A 86 -24.60 -31.22 7.37
C ARG A 86 -25.19 -32.56 6.93
N THR A 87 -24.57 -33.67 7.32
CA THR A 87 -25.15 -35.02 7.21
C THR A 87 -26.18 -35.30 8.31
N ALA A 88 -26.22 -34.51 9.38
CA ALA A 88 -27.17 -34.69 10.47
C ALA A 88 -28.51 -33.93 10.31
N SER A 89 -28.66 -32.98 9.37
CA SER A 89 -29.92 -32.19 9.31
C SER A 89 -30.45 -31.75 7.93
N GLY A 90 -29.97 -32.25 6.78
CA GLY A 90 -30.69 -31.86 5.55
C GLY A 90 -30.30 -32.36 4.18
N ALA A 91 -29.17 -33.05 3.98
CA ALA A 91 -28.79 -33.50 2.63
C ALA A 91 -28.85 -35.02 2.49
N GLN A 92 -30.06 -35.61 2.57
CA GLN A 92 -30.25 -36.97 2.06
C GLN A 92 -29.99 -36.94 0.55
N SER A 93 -29.03 -37.75 0.06
CA SER A 93 -28.69 -37.83 -1.37
C SER A 93 -29.93 -38.15 -2.20
N PHE A 94 -29.96 -37.75 -3.48
CA PHE A 94 -31.09 -38.07 -4.38
C PHE A 94 -31.43 -39.57 -4.36
N LEU A 95 -30.43 -40.44 -4.27
CA LEU A 95 -30.62 -41.88 -4.12
C LEU A 95 -31.26 -42.26 -2.77
N ALA A 96 -30.86 -41.62 -1.67
CA ALA A 96 -31.50 -41.82 -0.37
C ALA A 96 -32.96 -41.34 -0.37
N GLN A 97 -33.25 -40.20 -1.00
CA GLN A 97 -34.62 -39.73 -1.23
C GLN A 97 -35.41 -40.72 -2.12
N GLN A 98 -34.81 -41.23 -3.18
CA GLN A 98 -35.41 -42.23 -4.07
C GLN A 98 -35.73 -43.54 -3.32
N ARG A 99 -34.85 -44.00 -2.43
CA ARG A 99 -35.10 -45.15 -1.54
C ARG A 99 -36.32 -44.89 -0.65
N LEU A 100 -36.40 -43.72 0.00
CA LEU A 100 -37.54 -43.35 0.84
C LEU A 100 -38.86 -43.28 0.06
N VAL A 101 -38.86 -42.67 -1.14
CA VAL A 101 -40.04 -42.61 -2.02
C VAL A 101 -40.49 -44.02 -2.44
N THR A 102 -39.54 -44.89 -2.77
CA THR A 102 -39.84 -46.28 -3.18
C THR A 102 -40.40 -47.10 -2.03
N ILE A 103 -39.82 -46.97 -0.83
CA ILE A 103 -40.30 -47.63 0.39
C ILE A 103 -41.71 -47.14 0.76
N ALA A 104 -41.95 -45.83 0.71
CA ALA A 104 -43.27 -45.26 1.00
C ALA A 104 -44.36 -45.72 0.01
N ARG A 105 -44.01 -45.93 -1.27
CA ARG A 105 -44.93 -46.49 -2.27
C ARG A 105 -45.26 -47.96 -2.01
N ARG A 106 -44.27 -48.78 -1.64
CA ARG A 106 -44.48 -50.19 -1.26
C ARG A 106 -45.24 -50.35 0.06
N ALA A 107 -45.10 -49.39 0.99
CA ALA A 107 -45.89 -49.37 2.22
C ALA A 107 -47.36 -48.99 1.98
N ARG A 108 -47.68 -48.29 0.88
CA ARG A 108 -49.04 -47.90 0.49
C ARG A 108 -49.78 -48.91 -0.39
N THR A 109 -49.14 -50.00 -0.82
CA THR A 109 -49.88 -51.14 -1.37
C THR A 109 -50.41 -51.94 -0.21
N PRO A 110 -51.71 -51.88 0.13
CA PRO A 110 -52.28 -52.89 1.00
C PRO A 110 -52.11 -54.20 0.24
N HIS A 111 -51.42 -55.16 0.85
CA HIS A 111 -51.63 -56.55 0.50
C HIS A 111 -53.10 -56.87 0.81
N GLY A 112 -53.96 -56.59 -0.17
CA GLY A 112 -55.34 -57.04 -0.22
C GLY A 112 -55.34 -58.54 -0.38
N ARG A 113 -55.30 -59.21 0.77
CA ARG A 113 -55.67 -60.60 0.99
C ARG A 113 -57.05 -60.87 0.37
N ALA A 114 -57.16 -61.94 -0.40
CA ALA A 114 -58.20 -62.94 -0.18
C ALA A 114 -57.77 -64.30 -0.77
N PRO A 115 -57.75 -65.38 0.04
CA PRO A 115 -57.73 -66.74 -0.47
C PRO A 115 -59.12 -67.06 -1.06
N SER A 116 -59.17 -67.49 -2.32
CA SER A 116 -60.36 -68.08 -2.92
C SER A 116 -60.32 -69.60 -2.75
N SER A 117 -61.49 -70.12 -2.37
CA SER A 117 -61.92 -71.49 -2.05
C SER A 117 -61.30 -72.64 -2.82
#